data_AF-A0A8W8NVH0-F1
#
_entry.id   AF-A0A8W8NVH0-F1
#
_cell.length_a   1.000
_cell.length_b   1.000
_cell.length_c   1.000
_cell.angle_alpha   90.00
_cell.angle_beta   90.00
_cell.angle_gamma   90.00
#
_symmetry.space_group_name_H-M   'P 1'
#
loop_
_entity.id
_entity.type
_entity.pdbx_description
1 polymer ?
#
loop_
_entity_poly.entity_id
_entity_poly.type
_entity_poly.pdbx_seq_one_letter_code
_entity_poly.pdbx_strand_id
1 'polypeptide(L)' 'MDQVAYLRSISNLTAAYKGSSDEDDRNILDGRVDIVYGSPEALVGNPEWRESMRSSLEVSTIVIDEFHTIATW' A
#
# COMPACT_ATOMS: atom_id res chain seq x y z
N MET A 1 14.62 10.09 1.19
CA MET A 1 14.64 9.04 0.15
C MET A 1 13.28 8.40 0.16
N ASP A 2 12.64 8.28 -0.99
CA ASP A 2 11.33 7.64 -1.15
C ASP A 2 11.49 6.12 -1.10
N GLN A 3 10.84 5.45 -0.14
CA GLN A 3 10.93 4.00 0.08
C GLN A 3 10.49 3.23 -1.18
N VAL A 4 9.48 3.72 -1.90
CA VAL A 4 8.97 3.08 -3.12
C VAL A 4 10.01 3.16 -4.24
N ALA A 5 10.68 4.30 -4.39
CA ALA A 5 11.74 4.46 -5.38
C ALA A 5 12.92 3.52 -5.11
N TYR A 6 13.28 3.31 -3.84
CA TYR A 6 14.31 2.35 -3.47
C TYR A 6 13.89 0.90 -3.79
N LEU A 7 12.67 0.49 -3.39
CA LEU A 7 12.22 -0.88 -3.62
C LEU A 7 12.08 -1.22 -5.10
N ARG A 8 11.66 -0.26 -5.92
CA ARG A 8 11.63 -0.42 -7.39
C ARG A 8 13.01 -0.63 -8.02
N SER A 9 14.10 -0.33 -7.31
CA SER A 9 15.47 -0.61 -7.78
C SER A 9 15.90 -2.06 -7.55
N ILE A 10 15.15 -2.83 -6.73
CA ILE A 10 15.43 -4.23 -6.43
C ILE A 10 14.80 -5.10 -7.52
N SER A 11 15.62 -5.95 -8.15
CA SER A 11 15.15 -6.88 -9.17
C SER A 11 14.09 -7.84 -8.63
N ASN A 12 13.04 -8.08 -9.42
CA ASN A 12 11.92 -8.99 -9.08
C ASN A 12 11.10 -8.57 -7.84
N LEU A 13 11.11 -7.27 -7.51
CA LEU A 13 10.24 -6.71 -6.48
C LEU A 13 9.41 -5.58 -7.08
N THR A 14 8.11 -5.63 -6.88
CA THR A 14 7.18 -4.59 -7.31
C THR A 14 6.66 -3.83 -6.09
N ALA A 15 6.78 -2.50 -6.14
CA ALA A 15 6.30 -1.63 -5.07
C ALA A 15 5.53 -0.44 -5.66
N ALA A 16 4.43 -0.07 -5.02
CA ALA A 16 3.62 1.08 -5.41
C ALA A 16 3.07 1.79 -4.17
N TYR A 17 2.78 3.08 -4.33
CA TYR A 17 2.09 3.88 -3.31
C TYR A 17 0.67 4.17 -3.78
N LYS A 18 -0.31 3.90 -2.91
CA LYS A 18 -1.72 4.13 -3.18
C LYS A 18 -1.98 5.61 -3.44
N GLY A 19 -2.55 5.92 -4.60
CA GLY A 19 -2.88 7.29 -5.02
C GLY A 19 -1.73 8.01 -5.74
N SER A 20 -0.63 7.32 -6.07
CA SER A 20 0.41 7.88 -6.94
C SER A 20 -0.03 7.99 -8.39
N SER A 21 -0.83 7.06 -8.90
CA SER A 21 -1.46 7.13 -10.22
C SER A 21 -2.61 6.12 -10.36
N ASP A 22 -3.53 6.35 -11.30
CA ASP A 22 -4.60 5.41 -11.63
C ASP A 22 -4.08 4.06 -12.18
N GLU A 23 -2.87 4.04 -12.74
CA GLU A 23 -2.21 2.81 -13.19
C GLU A 23 -1.67 2.01 -12.01
N ASP A 24 -0.96 2.66 -11.08
CA ASP A 24 -0.47 2.01 -9.87
C ASP A 24 -1.63 1.46 -9.02
N ASP A 25 -2.72 2.22 -8.88
CA ASP A 25 -3.89 1.78 -8.13
C ASP A 25 -4.56 0.54 -8.75
N ARG A 26 -4.63 0.47 -10.08
CA ARG A 26 -5.12 -0.72 -10.78
C ARG A 26 -4.18 -1.90 -10.62
N ASN A 27 -2.88 -1.68 -10.77
CA ASN A 27 -1.88 -2.74 -10.58
C ASN A 27 -1.89 -3.29 -9.15
N ILE A 28 -2.14 -2.43 -8.15
CA ILE A 28 -2.34 -2.85 -6.77
C ILE A 28 -3.55 -3.80 -6.68
N LEU A 29 -4.73 -3.38 -7.15
CA LEU A 29 -5.96 -4.18 -7.06
C LEU A 29 -5.94 -5.47 -7.90
N ASP A 30 -5.18 -5.48 -8.99
CA ASP A 30 -4.94 -6.67 -9.81
C ASP A 30 -3.96 -7.66 -9.17
N GLY A 31 -3.43 -7.36 -7.97
CA GLY A 31 -2.48 -8.21 -7.26
C GLY A 31 -1.10 -8.28 -7.91
N ARG A 32 -0.72 -7.27 -8.70
CA ARG A 32 0.56 -7.20 -9.43
C ARG A 32 1.67 -6.48 -8.66
N VAL A 33 1.40 -6.11 -7.42
CA VAL A 33 2.30 -5.33 -6.56
C VAL A 33 2.58 -6.13 -5.29
N ASP A 34 3.85 -6.42 -5.03
CA ASP A 34 4.30 -7.18 -3.86
C ASP A 34 4.23 -6.35 -2.57
N ILE A 35 4.60 -5.07 -2.65
CA ILE A 35 4.62 -4.16 -1.51
C ILE A 35 3.80 -2.90 -1.81
N VAL A 36 2.72 -2.73 -1.05
CA VAL A 36 1.82 -1.58 -1.17
C VAL A 36 2.05 -0.63 -0.01
N TYR A 37 2.42 0.61 -0.33
CA TYR A 37 2.45 1.72 0.61
C TYR A 37 1.19 2.56 0.52
N GLY A 38 0.83 3.22 1.61
CA GLY A 38 -0.25 4.19 1.62
C GLY A 38 -0.44 4.79 3.00
N SER A 39 -1.04 5.97 3.06
CA SER A 39 -1.42 6.56 4.34
C SER A 39 -2.58 5.79 4.98
N PRO A 40 -2.78 5.88 6.31
CA PRO A 40 -3.93 5.29 6.98
C PRO A 40 -5.27 5.71 6.35
N GLU A 41 -5.41 6.98 5.97
CA GLU A 41 -6.62 7.54 5.35
C GLU A 41 -6.89 6.88 3.99
N ALA A 42 -5.85 6.63 3.20
CA ALA A 42 -5.98 6.03 1.87
C ALA A 42 -6.28 4.53 1.94
N LEU A 43 -5.65 3.80 2.87
CA LEU A 43 -5.76 2.34 2.95
C LEU A 43 -6.99 1.89 3.75
N VAL A 44 -7.25 2.48 4.91
CA VAL A 44 -8.34 2.05 5.80
C VAL A 44 -9.46 3.09 5.96
N GLY A 45 -9.16 4.36 5.72
CA GLY A 45 -10.13 5.46 5.80
C GLY A 45 -11.14 5.49 4.66
N ASN A 46 -10.79 4.96 3.48
CA ASN A 46 -11.71 4.80 2.35
C ASN A 46 -12.41 3.42 2.42
N PRO A 47 -13.74 3.36 2.67
CA PRO A 47 -14.46 2.10 2.83
C PRO A 47 -14.50 1.24 1.56
N GLU A 48 -14.66 1.87 0.38
CA GLU A 48 -14.72 1.16 -0.91
C GLU A 48 -13.38 0.52 -1.21
N TRP A 49 -12.30 1.29 -1.04
CA TRP A 49 -10.94 0.80 -1.24
C TRP A 49 -10.59 -0.34 -0.30
N ARG A 50 -10.94 -0.19 0.98
CA ARG A 50 -10.73 -1.21 2.00
C ARG A 50 -11.43 -2.52 1.65
N GLU A 51 -12.64 -2.46 1.09
CA GLU A 51 -13.35 -3.66 0.65
C GLU A 51 -12.70 -4.28 -0.59
N SER A 52 -12.31 -3.48 -1.58
CA SER A 52 -11.59 -3.97 -2.76
C SER A 52 -10.28 -4.68 -2.40
N MET A 53 -9.52 -4.15 -1.45
CA MET A 53 -8.32 -4.82 -0.96
C MET A 53 -8.63 -6.16 -0.29
N ARG A 54 -9.72 -6.23 0.50
CA ARG A 54 -10.14 -7.49 1.16
C ARG A 54 -10.60 -8.55 0.17
N SER A 55 -11.25 -8.15 -0.92
CA SER A 55 -11.78 -9.08 -1.92
C SER A 55 -10.74 -9.54 -2.94
N SER A 56 -9.79 -8.67 -3.28
CA SER A 56 -8.93 -8.87 -4.45
C SER A 56 -7.49 -9.24 -4.11
N LEU A 57 -7.04 -9.02 -2.87
CA LEU A 57 -5.64 -9.22 -2.49
C LEU A 57 -5.46 -10.30 -1.43
N GLU A 58 -4.47 -11.16 -1.64
CA GLU A 58 -3.98 -12.09 -0.62
C GLU A 58 -2.92 -11.40 0.24
N VAL A 59 -3.36 -10.71 1.29
CA VAL A 59 -2.47 -9.98 2.20
C VAL A 59 -1.88 -10.91 3.26
N SER A 60 -0.57 -11.11 3.24
CA SER A 60 0.15 -11.95 4.22
C SER A 60 0.65 -11.18 5.45
N THR A 61 0.92 -9.88 5.33
CA THR A 61 1.52 -9.06 6.40
C THR A 61 1.09 -7.60 6.26
N ILE A 62 0.84 -6.96 7.41
CA ILE A 62 0.58 -5.52 7.52
C ILE A 62 1.69 -4.91 8.37
N VAL A 63 2.34 -3.87 7.85
CA VAL A 63 3.37 -3.09 8.56
C VAL A 63 2.80 -1.71 8.84
N ILE A 64 2.91 -1.25 10.09
CA ILE A 64 2.49 0.09 10.50
C ILE A 64 3.76 0.87 10.82
N ASP A 65 4.10 1.81 9.93
CA ASP A 65 5.16 2.78 10.19
C ASP A 65 4.65 3.87 11.15
N GLU A 66 5.57 4.52 11.86
CA GLU A 66 5.27 5.58 12.83
C GLU A 66 4.19 5.19 13.85
N PHE A 67 4.22 3.94 14.32
CA PHE A 67 3.22 3.38 15.25
C PHE A 67 3.01 4.24 16.50
N HIS A 68 4.02 4.98 16.93
CA HIS A 68 3.95 5.88 18.09
C HIS A 68 2.89 6.99 17.93
N THR A 69 2.42 7.27 16.72
CA THR A 69 1.38 8.26 16.42
C THR A 69 -0.05 7.81 16.76
N ILE A 70 -0.26 6.54 17.12
CA ILE A 70 -1.60 5.99 17.41
C ILE A 70 -2.25 6.57 18.67
N ALA A 71 -1.45 7.11 19.60
CA ALA A 71 -1.93 7.61 20.88
C ALA A 71 -1.49 9.06 21.09
N THR A 72 -2.42 9.88 21.58
CA THR A 72 -2.11 11.17 22.20
C THR A 72 -1.76 10.93 23.66
N TRP A 73 -0.49 11.15 24.00
CA TRP A 73 0.06 10.98 25.34
C TRP A 73 -0.08 12.24 26.19
#